data_AF-A0A7W3PJA6-F1
#
_entry.id   AF-A0A7W3PJA6-F1
#
_cell.length_a   1.000
_cell.length_b   1.000
_cell.length_c   1.000
_cell.angle_alpha   90.00
_cell.angle_beta   90.00
_cell.angle_gamma   90.00
#
_symmetry.space_group_name_H-M   'P 1'
#
loop_
_entity.id
_entity.type
_entity.pdbx_description
1 polymer ?
#
loop_
_entity_poly.entity_id
_entity_poly.type
_entity_poly.pdbx_seq_one_letter_code
_entity_poly.pdbx_strand_id
1 'polypeptide(L)'
;MTDSNRTTVLAGMLVLASAALGLWSQADPHPIAATAASVAFLAGIAVLIVGSRGEPGLARASTVASTGLILFALSDVVSRSLLSLSRDGDAAALRSVGLVVAVLQVLALAGGVTGAVLVVRRHLLEVWTARALMVVVAARVVFAALAFVPLADLPILLAVTRASLVVPLSLLVFAIALLLHGRTALVTGRAHRFIEAWRSSTDVV
;
A
#
# COMPACT_ATOMS: atom_id res chain seq x y z
N MET A 1 4.67 -16.34 17.19
CA MET A 1 4.44 -15.24 16.23
C MET A 1 5.49 -14.19 16.54
N THR A 2 6.43 -13.95 15.62
CA THR A 2 7.60 -13.08 15.85
C THR A 2 7.23 -11.61 15.78
N ASP A 3 7.61 -10.86 16.81
CA ASP A 3 7.56 -9.39 16.94
C ASP A 3 8.09 -8.69 15.67
N SER A 4 7.19 -8.31 14.76
CA SER A 4 7.48 -7.55 13.53
C SER A 4 7.18 -6.08 13.79
N ASN A 5 7.94 -5.45 14.68
CA ASN A 5 7.55 -4.21 15.33
C ASN A 5 8.20 -2.97 14.73
N ARG A 6 9.47 -3.05 14.33
CA ARG A 6 10.17 -1.91 13.70
C ARG A 6 9.85 -1.81 12.22
N THR A 7 9.72 -2.96 11.57
CA THR A 7 9.31 -3.13 10.17
C THR A 7 7.96 -2.50 9.87
N THR A 8 6.95 -2.83 10.68
CA THR A 8 5.57 -2.36 10.51
C THR A 8 5.45 -0.85 10.77
N VAL A 9 6.19 -0.33 11.75
CA VAL A 9 6.25 1.13 11.99
C VAL A 9 6.95 1.86 10.84
N LEU A 10 8.10 1.38 10.37
CA LEU A 10 8.82 1.99 9.24
C LEU A 10 7.95 1.96 7.96
N ALA A 11 7.33 0.82 7.67
CA ALA A 11 6.37 0.69 6.59
C ALA A 11 5.21 1.68 6.75
N GLY A 12 4.63 1.77 7.96
CA GLY A 12 3.57 2.72 8.29
C GLY A 12 3.97 4.18 8.05
N MET A 13 5.19 4.57 8.44
CA MET A 13 5.71 5.94 8.22
C MET A 13 5.90 6.26 6.73
N LEU A 14 6.38 5.29 5.93
CA LEU A 14 6.54 5.46 4.49
C LEU A 14 5.18 5.56 3.78
N VAL A 15 4.20 4.75 4.20
CA VAL A 15 2.82 4.86 3.70
C VAL A 15 2.17 6.17 4.16
N LEU A 16 2.46 6.66 5.37
CA LEU A 16 2.01 7.96 5.85
C LEU A 16 2.57 9.10 5.00
N ALA A 17 3.88 9.07 4.71
CA ALA A 17 4.52 10.02 3.82
C ALA A 17 3.90 9.99 2.42
N SER A 18 3.61 8.79 1.90
CA SER A 18 2.88 8.64 0.63
C SER A 18 1.51 9.30 0.66
N ALA A 19 0.71 9.06 1.71
CA ALA A 19 -0.61 9.66 1.86
C ALA A 19 -0.54 11.19 1.95
N ALA A 20 0.40 11.72 2.75
CA ALA A 20 0.60 13.16 2.92
C ALA A 20 1.03 13.84 1.60
N LEU A 21 2.00 13.26 0.89
CA LEU A 21 2.42 13.74 -0.44
C LEU A 21 1.29 13.63 -1.47
N GLY A 22 0.48 12.58 -1.38
CA GLY A 22 -0.72 12.40 -2.19
C GLY A 22 -1.74 13.52 -1.96
N LEU A 23 -2.05 13.84 -0.70
CA LEU A 23 -2.93 14.96 -0.35
C LEU A 23 -2.36 16.30 -0.81
N TRP A 24 -1.04 16.52 -0.62
CA TRP A 24 -0.38 17.74 -1.08
C TRP A 24 -0.49 17.89 -2.60
N SER A 25 -0.27 16.81 -3.37
CA SER A 25 -0.41 16.82 -4.83
C SER A 25 -1.83 17.12 -5.33
N GLN A 26 -2.86 16.93 -4.50
CA GLN A 26 -4.24 17.31 -4.82
C GLN A 26 -4.51 18.79 -4.53
N ALA A 27 -3.83 19.37 -3.52
CA ALA A 27 -3.94 20.78 -3.18
C ALA A 27 -3.10 21.68 -4.10
N ASP A 28 -1.91 21.22 -4.46
CA ASP A 28 -0.98 21.89 -5.37
C ASP A 28 -0.39 20.86 -6.35
N PRO A 29 -0.87 20.78 -7.61
CA PRO A 29 -0.51 19.74 -8.57
C PRO A 29 0.97 19.75 -8.99
N HIS A 30 1.83 19.17 -8.16
CA HIS A 30 3.27 19.06 -8.42
C HIS A 30 3.65 17.63 -8.85
N PRO A 31 4.23 17.40 -10.05
CA PRO A 31 4.56 16.07 -10.56
C PRO A 31 5.57 15.33 -9.67
N ILE A 32 6.52 16.07 -9.07
CA ILE A 32 7.49 15.52 -8.12
C ILE A 32 6.80 14.96 -6.86
N ALA A 33 5.82 15.67 -6.29
CA ALA A 33 5.09 15.20 -5.10
C ALA A 33 4.30 13.92 -5.41
N ALA A 34 3.68 13.86 -6.60
CA ALA A 34 2.97 12.69 -7.10
C ALA A 34 3.89 11.46 -7.27
N THR A 35 5.08 11.64 -7.85
CA THR A 35 6.05 10.54 -8.00
C THR A 35 6.62 10.11 -6.65
N ALA A 36 6.99 11.07 -5.80
CA ALA A 36 7.50 10.80 -4.46
C ALA A 36 6.48 10.04 -3.61
N ALA A 37 5.18 10.36 -3.72
CA ALA A 37 4.11 9.61 -3.06
C ALA A 37 4.09 8.13 -3.49
N SER A 38 4.25 7.86 -4.78
CA SER A 38 4.22 6.49 -5.31
C SER A 38 5.46 5.69 -4.92
N VAL A 39 6.63 6.34 -4.94
CA VAL A 39 7.89 5.74 -4.48
C VAL A 39 7.84 5.45 -2.98
N ALA A 40 7.32 6.37 -2.17
CA ALA A 40 7.15 6.16 -0.74
C ALA A 40 6.20 5.00 -0.43
N PHE A 41 5.10 4.86 -1.20
CA PHE A 41 4.20 3.72 -1.07
C PHE A 41 4.88 2.39 -1.39
N LEU A 42 5.57 2.32 -2.53
CA LEU A 42 6.34 1.14 -2.94
C LEU A 42 7.40 0.76 -1.91
N ALA A 43 8.14 1.75 -1.39
CA ALA A 43 9.13 1.52 -0.34
C ALA A 43 8.49 0.99 0.94
N GLY A 44 7.33 1.53 1.35
CA GLY A 44 6.58 1.06 2.51
C GLY A 44 6.14 -0.40 2.37
N ILE A 45 5.60 -0.77 1.22
CA ILE A 45 5.21 -2.15 0.91
C ILE A 45 6.43 -3.08 0.84
N ALA A 46 7.53 -2.65 0.21
CA ALA A 46 8.77 -3.43 0.13
C ALA A 46 9.35 -3.71 1.52
N VAL A 47 9.36 -2.71 2.42
CA VAL A 47 9.78 -2.87 3.81
C VAL A 47 8.89 -3.88 4.55
N LEU A 48 7.57 -3.81 4.37
CA LEU A 48 6.62 -4.75 4.99
C LEU A 48 6.86 -6.20 4.52
N ILE A 49 7.28 -6.37 3.27
CA ILE A 49 7.48 -7.68 2.65
C ILE A 49 8.83 -8.30 3.01
N VAL A 50 9.91 -7.54 2.85
CA VAL A 50 11.27 -8.01 3.11
C VAL A 50 11.49 -8.18 4.62
N GLY A 51 10.88 -7.31 5.42
CA GLY A 51 11.20 -7.18 6.82
C GLY A 51 12.50 -6.40 7.03
N SER A 52 12.99 -6.38 8.26
CA SER A 52 14.22 -5.67 8.65
C SER A 52 15.07 -6.59 9.51
N ARG A 53 16.34 -6.25 9.71
CA ARG A 53 17.32 -7.09 10.42
C ARG A 53 16.72 -7.69 11.71
N GLY A 54 16.52 -9.02 11.70
CA GLY A 54 16.00 -9.80 12.83
C GLY A 54 14.47 -10.01 12.86
N GLU A 55 13.70 -9.32 12.01
CA GLU A 55 12.23 -9.44 11.94
C GLU A 55 11.80 -10.02 10.58
N PRO A 56 11.15 -11.20 10.55
CA PRO A 56 10.71 -11.81 9.29
C PRO A 56 9.55 -11.01 8.69
N GLY A 57 9.71 -10.54 7.44
CA GLY A 57 8.64 -9.87 6.70
C GLY A 57 7.61 -10.84 6.10
N LEU A 58 6.57 -10.28 5.46
CA LEU A 58 5.47 -11.04 4.84
C LEU A 58 5.95 -12.08 3.81
N ALA A 59 7.11 -11.87 3.18
CA ALA A 59 7.71 -12.80 2.22
C ALA A 59 7.94 -14.20 2.80
N ARG A 60 8.28 -14.30 4.09
CA ARG A 60 8.49 -15.60 4.73
C ARG A 60 7.19 -16.37 4.95
N ALA A 61 6.06 -15.67 5.08
CA ALA A 61 4.76 -16.28 5.31
C ALA A 61 4.01 -16.59 3.99
N SER A 62 4.19 -15.76 2.97
CA SER A 62 3.62 -16.01 1.64
C SER A 62 4.34 -15.20 0.55
N THR A 63 5.07 -15.91 -0.32
CA THR A 63 5.67 -15.33 -1.53
C THR A 63 4.60 -14.78 -2.46
N VAL A 64 3.48 -15.50 -2.64
CA VAL A 64 2.40 -15.08 -3.55
C VAL A 64 1.74 -13.78 -3.07
N ALA A 65 1.44 -13.65 -1.78
CA ALA A 65 0.88 -12.42 -1.24
C ALA A 65 1.85 -11.24 -1.40
N SER A 66 3.15 -11.50 -1.20
CA SER A 66 4.21 -10.51 -1.32
C SER A 66 4.36 -10.01 -2.76
N THR A 67 4.44 -10.92 -3.73
CA THR A 67 4.51 -10.56 -5.16
C THR A 67 3.28 -9.76 -5.57
N GLY A 68 2.08 -10.16 -5.14
CA GLY A 68 0.84 -9.44 -5.43
C GLY A 68 0.85 -8.00 -4.92
N LEU A 69 1.33 -7.78 -3.69
CA LEU A 69 1.44 -6.44 -3.10
C LEU A 69 2.51 -5.57 -3.77
N ILE A 70 3.65 -6.15 -4.18
CA ILE A 70 4.68 -5.43 -4.94
C ILE A 70 4.13 -4.99 -6.29
N LEU A 71 3.50 -5.92 -7.03
CA LEU A 71 2.91 -5.61 -8.34
C LEU A 71 1.87 -4.50 -8.21
N PHE A 72 1.04 -4.56 -7.16
CA PHE A 72 0.07 -3.51 -6.86
C PHE A 72 0.73 -2.14 -6.66
N ALA A 73 1.76 -2.04 -5.83
CA ALA A 73 2.45 -0.76 -5.60
C ALA A 73 3.23 -0.27 -6.83
N LEU A 74 3.82 -1.18 -7.59
CA LEU A 74 4.55 -0.88 -8.82
C LEU A 74 3.64 -0.29 -9.90
N SER A 75 2.37 -0.72 -9.95
CA SER A 75 1.41 -0.21 -10.94
C SER A 75 1.19 1.31 -10.84
N ASP A 76 1.22 1.89 -9.64
CA ASP A 76 1.07 3.34 -9.43
C ASP A 76 2.28 4.09 -9.99
N VAL A 77 3.49 3.57 -9.77
CA VAL A 77 4.74 4.12 -10.32
C VAL A 77 4.75 4.08 -11.84
N VAL A 78 4.43 2.91 -12.42
CA VAL A 78 4.39 2.73 -13.88
C VAL A 78 3.37 3.67 -14.51
N SER A 79 2.14 3.70 -13.99
CA SER A 79 1.06 4.55 -14.52
C SER A 79 1.45 6.04 -14.53
N ARG A 80 2.14 6.53 -13.50
CA ARG A 80 2.57 7.94 -13.43
C ARG A 80 3.74 8.27 -14.35
N SER A 81 4.72 7.38 -14.46
CA SER A 81 5.83 7.54 -15.41
C SER A 81 5.33 7.63 -16.85
N LEU A 82 4.26 6.91 -17.16
CA LEU A 82 3.66 6.89 -18.50
C LEU A 82 2.78 8.09 -18.78
N LEU A 83 2.03 8.57 -17.77
CA LEU A 83 1.35 9.87 -17.87
C LEU A 83 2.34 11.01 -18.13
N SER A 84 3.55 10.94 -17.54
CA SER A 84 4.63 11.88 -17.85
C SER A 84 5.10 11.77 -19.30
N LEU A 85 5.38 10.55 -19.79
CA LEU A 85 5.80 10.31 -21.18
C LEU A 85 4.72 10.69 -22.21
N SER A 86 3.44 10.57 -21.85
CA SER A 86 2.32 10.94 -22.73
C SER A 86 2.21 12.43 -23.00
N ARG A 87 2.75 13.27 -22.10
CA ARG A 87 2.81 14.72 -22.31
C ARG A 87 3.85 15.12 -23.36
N ASP A 88 4.82 14.26 -23.64
CA ASP A 88 5.94 14.55 -24.55
C ASP A 88 5.65 14.20 -26.02
N GLY A 89 4.44 13.73 -26.34
CA GLY A 89 3.82 14.02 -27.66
C GLY A 89 3.91 12.98 -28.77
N ASP A 90 4.30 11.73 -28.53
CA ASP A 90 4.37 10.72 -29.61
C ASP A 90 3.13 9.81 -29.66
N ALA A 91 2.15 10.16 -30.51
CA ALA A 91 0.83 9.52 -30.58
C ALA A 91 0.87 8.04 -31.00
N ALA A 92 1.89 7.61 -31.74
CA ALA A 92 2.07 6.22 -32.16
C ALA A 92 2.64 5.35 -31.02
N ALA A 93 3.62 5.88 -30.28
CA ALA A 93 4.14 5.23 -29.07
C ALA A 93 3.05 5.11 -27.99
N LEU A 94 2.16 6.11 -27.89
CA LEU A 94 1.05 6.12 -26.93
C LEU A 94 0.03 4.99 -27.15
N ARG A 95 -0.20 4.53 -28.39
CA ARG A 95 -1.15 3.43 -28.66
C ARG A 95 -0.60 2.05 -28.29
N SER A 96 0.63 1.74 -28.67
CA SER A 96 1.25 0.45 -28.36
C SER A 96 1.64 0.34 -26.88
N VAL A 97 2.20 1.41 -26.32
CA VAL A 97 2.53 1.48 -24.89
C VAL A 97 1.25 1.53 -24.05
N GLY A 98 0.23 2.28 -24.47
CA GLY A 98 -1.03 2.39 -23.73
C GLY A 98 -1.74 1.05 -23.50
N LEU A 99 -1.76 0.16 -24.51
CA LEU A 99 -2.37 -1.17 -24.38
C LEU A 99 -1.57 -2.08 -23.44
N VAL A 100 -0.24 -2.12 -23.58
CA VAL A 100 0.64 -2.89 -22.68
C VAL A 100 0.46 -2.44 -21.23
N VAL A 101 0.29 -1.15 -21.03
CA VAL A 101 0.15 -0.53 -19.71
C VAL A 101 -1.21 -0.84 -19.11
N ALA A 102 -2.27 -0.76 -19.89
CA ALA A 102 -3.60 -1.17 -19.46
C ALA A 102 -3.59 -2.65 -19.02
N VAL A 103 -2.94 -3.54 -19.79
CA VAL A 103 -2.78 -4.95 -19.43
C VAL A 103 -1.97 -5.11 -18.14
N LEU A 104 -0.82 -4.45 -18.03
CA LEU A 104 0.01 -4.48 -16.81
C LEU A 104 -0.76 -3.96 -15.59
N GLN A 105 -1.58 -2.93 -15.76
CA GLN A 105 -2.40 -2.35 -14.69
C GLN A 105 -3.49 -3.32 -14.25
N VAL A 106 -4.19 -3.97 -15.18
CA VAL A 106 -5.19 -5.01 -14.87
C VAL A 106 -4.52 -6.19 -14.14
N LEU A 107 -3.38 -6.67 -14.62
CA LEU A 107 -2.63 -7.76 -13.98
C LEU A 107 -2.14 -7.36 -12.59
N ALA A 108 -1.64 -6.15 -12.41
CA ALA A 108 -1.17 -5.66 -11.13
C ALA A 108 -2.31 -5.45 -10.12
N LEU A 109 -3.47 -4.97 -10.56
CA LEU A 109 -4.66 -4.87 -9.72
C LEU A 109 -5.18 -6.24 -9.33
N ALA A 110 -5.25 -7.20 -10.27
CA ALA A 110 -5.61 -8.58 -9.98
C ALA A 110 -4.63 -9.23 -8.98
N GLY A 111 -3.33 -8.97 -9.16
CA GLY A 111 -2.28 -9.37 -8.22
C GLY A 111 -2.46 -8.74 -6.83
N GLY A 112 -2.78 -7.44 -6.78
CA GLY A 112 -3.06 -6.71 -5.54
C GLY A 112 -4.28 -7.23 -4.78
N VAL A 113 -5.38 -7.49 -5.48
CA VAL A 113 -6.59 -8.12 -4.92
C VAL A 113 -6.27 -9.50 -4.37
N THR A 114 -5.60 -10.33 -5.16
CA THR A 114 -5.20 -11.68 -4.72
C THR A 114 -4.28 -11.62 -3.50
N GLY A 115 -3.32 -10.69 -3.50
CA GLY A 115 -2.41 -10.48 -2.38
C GLY A 115 -3.13 -10.05 -1.11
N ALA A 116 -4.04 -9.06 -1.20
CA ALA A 116 -4.81 -8.58 -0.06
C ALA A 116 -5.76 -9.66 0.50
N VAL A 117 -6.42 -10.42 -0.37
CA VAL A 117 -7.25 -11.57 0.02
C VAL A 117 -6.41 -12.62 0.75
N LEU A 118 -5.21 -12.91 0.27
CA LEU A 118 -4.30 -13.86 0.93
C LEU A 118 -3.82 -13.34 2.29
N VAL A 119 -3.54 -12.04 2.43
CA VAL A 119 -3.19 -11.40 3.70
C VAL A 119 -4.31 -11.58 4.73
N VAL A 120 -5.56 -11.35 4.33
CA VAL A 120 -6.74 -11.54 5.19
C VAL A 120 -6.93 -13.02 5.54
N ARG A 121 -6.94 -13.90 4.52
CA ARG A 121 -7.22 -15.33 4.68
C ARG A 121 -6.17 -16.05 5.52
N ARG A 122 -4.91 -15.66 5.39
CA ARG A 122 -3.79 -16.25 6.15
C ARG A 122 -3.49 -15.50 7.45
N HIS A 123 -4.31 -14.52 7.83
CA HIS A 123 -4.13 -13.71 9.04
C HIS A 123 -2.71 -13.13 9.18
N LEU A 124 -2.13 -12.69 8.06
CA LEU A 124 -0.73 -12.19 8.04
C LEU A 124 -0.57 -10.83 8.69
N LEU A 125 -1.67 -10.08 8.82
CA LEU A 125 -1.77 -8.81 9.51
C LEU A 125 -2.94 -8.88 10.49
N GLU A 126 -2.93 -8.00 11.48
CA GLU A 126 -4.08 -7.80 12.36
C GLU A 126 -5.33 -7.40 11.57
N VAL A 127 -6.50 -7.82 12.05
CA VAL A 127 -7.79 -7.70 11.33
C VAL A 127 -8.04 -6.28 10.85
N TRP A 128 -7.77 -5.27 11.67
CA TRP A 128 -7.97 -3.87 11.32
C TRP A 128 -7.02 -3.39 10.22
N THR A 129 -5.75 -3.78 10.27
CA THR A 129 -4.73 -3.46 9.27
C THR A 129 -5.04 -4.16 7.94
N ALA A 130 -5.47 -5.42 7.99
CA ALA A 130 -5.88 -6.16 6.81
C ALA A 130 -7.15 -5.57 6.16
N ARG A 131 -8.12 -5.13 6.97
CA ARG A 131 -9.31 -4.42 6.47
C ARG A 131 -8.94 -3.08 5.84
N ALA A 132 -8.04 -2.31 6.43
CA ALA A 132 -7.58 -1.05 5.86
C ALA A 132 -6.87 -1.26 4.52
N LEU A 133 -6.06 -2.31 4.39
CA LEU A 133 -5.47 -2.71 3.10
C LEU A 133 -6.53 -3.05 2.05
N MET A 134 -7.56 -3.81 2.43
CA MET A 134 -8.68 -4.13 1.53
C MET A 134 -9.41 -2.87 1.06
N VAL A 135 -9.58 -1.86 1.92
CA VAL A 135 -10.18 -0.57 1.54
C VAL A 135 -9.31 0.16 0.52
N VAL A 136 -7.98 0.19 0.71
CA VAL A 136 -7.05 0.80 -0.27
C VAL A 136 -7.14 0.10 -1.63
N VAL A 137 -7.13 -1.23 -1.63
CA VAL A 137 -7.23 -2.02 -2.86
C VAL A 137 -8.58 -1.81 -3.54
N ALA A 138 -9.69 -1.84 -2.77
CA ALA A 138 -11.02 -1.60 -3.29
C ALA A 138 -11.15 -0.20 -3.92
N ALA A 139 -10.66 0.83 -3.22
CA ALA A 139 -10.63 2.19 -3.76
C ALA A 139 -9.85 2.23 -5.08
N ARG A 140 -8.67 1.63 -5.13
CA ARG A 140 -7.83 1.60 -6.34
C ARG A 140 -8.48 0.85 -7.50
N VAL A 141 -9.17 -0.26 -7.24
CA VAL A 141 -9.93 -1.00 -8.26
C VAL A 141 -11.09 -0.16 -8.79
N VAL A 142 -11.85 0.51 -7.91
CA VAL A 142 -12.95 1.40 -8.31
C VAL A 142 -12.45 2.54 -9.20
N PHE A 143 -11.36 3.22 -8.81
CA PHE A 143 -10.78 4.30 -9.62
C PHE A 143 -10.20 3.80 -10.95
N ALA A 144 -9.62 2.60 -10.97
CA ALA A 144 -9.17 1.99 -12.21
C ALA A 144 -10.34 1.65 -13.14
N ALA A 145 -11.45 1.15 -12.61
CA ALA A 145 -12.66 0.90 -13.39
C ALA A 145 -13.26 2.20 -13.96
N LEU A 146 -13.25 3.29 -13.19
CA LEU A 146 -13.71 4.60 -13.63
C LEU A 146 -12.89 5.17 -14.80
N ALA A 147 -11.63 4.77 -14.96
CA ALA A 147 -10.80 5.19 -16.10
C ALA A 147 -11.32 4.69 -17.45
N PHE A 148 -12.16 3.64 -17.46
CA PHE A 148 -12.79 3.11 -18.67
C PHE A 148 -14.16 3.74 -18.98
N VAL A 149 -14.68 4.60 -18.09
CA VAL A 149 -15.96 5.29 -18.31
C VAL A 149 -15.72 6.55 -19.15
N PRO A 150 -16.42 6.74 -20.28
CA PRO A 150 -16.29 7.95 -21.08
C PRO A 150 -16.72 9.17 -20.26
N LEU A 151 -15.79 10.09 -19.99
CA LEU A 151 -15.95 11.28 -19.14
C LEU A 151 -16.83 12.39 -19.77
N ALA A 152 -17.65 12.06 -20.77
CA ALA A 152 -18.47 13.04 -21.49
C ALA A 152 -19.53 13.71 -20.59
N ASP A 153 -19.88 13.09 -19.46
CA ASP A 153 -20.83 13.62 -18.50
C ASP A 153 -20.14 14.48 -17.42
N LEU A 154 -20.34 15.80 -17.51
CA LEU A 154 -19.91 16.79 -16.51
C LEU A 154 -20.16 16.40 -15.02
N PRO A 155 -21.31 15.79 -14.64
CA PRO A 155 -21.53 15.36 -13.25
C PRO A 155 -20.62 14.20 -12.82
N ILE A 156 -20.24 13.31 -13.74
CA ILE A 156 -19.30 12.21 -13.46
C ILE A 156 -17.90 12.78 -13.24
N LEU A 157 -17.47 13.77 -14.04
CA LEU A 157 -16.19 14.44 -13.87
C LEU A 157 -16.07 15.14 -12.50
N LEU A 158 -17.13 15.83 -12.05
CA LEU A 158 -17.19 16.47 -10.72
C LEU A 158 -17.20 15.45 -9.58
N ALA A 159 -17.89 14.32 -9.74
CA ALA A 159 -17.89 13.24 -8.76
C ALA A 159 -16.49 12.59 -8.65
N VAL A 160 -15.84 12.32 -9.79
CA VAL A 160 -14.50 11.71 -9.85
C VAL A 160 -13.44 12.63 -9.24
N THR A 161 -13.49 13.93 -9.52
CA THR A 161 -12.56 14.92 -8.95
C THR A 161 -12.72 15.08 -7.45
N ARG A 162 -13.94 15.02 -6.90
CA ARG A 162 -14.16 15.02 -5.44
C ARG A 162 -13.77 13.69 -4.80
N ALA A 163 -13.99 12.59 -5.50
CA ALA A 163 -13.66 11.27 -5.01
C ALA A 163 -12.15 10.98 -5.08
N SER A 164 -11.34 11.76 -5.81
CA SER A 164 -9.88 11.56 -5.91
C SER A 164 -9.17 11.57 -4.55
N LEU A 165 -9.75 12.24 -3.54
CA LEU A 165 -9.27 12.26 -2.15
C LEU A 165 -9.44 10.92 -1.42
N VAL A 166 -10.33 10.04 -1.88
CA VAL A 166 -10.62 8.74 -1.24
C VAL A 166 -9.36 7.88 -1.19
N VAL A 167 -8.55 7.91 -2.25
CA VAL A 167 -7.33 7.13 -2.36
C VAL A 167 -6.28 7.55 -1.32
N PRO A 168 -5.81 8.82 -1.26
CA PRO A 168 -4.84 9.23 -0.24
C PRO A 168 -5.42 9.13 1.18
N LEU A 169 -6.73 9.33 1.40
CA LEU A 169 -7.36 9.11 2.70
C LEU A 169 -7.35 7.63 3.10
N SER A 170 -7.62 6.71 2.16
CA SER A 170 -7.53 5.28 2.44
C SER A 170 -6.10 4.84 2.79
N LEU A 171 -5.08 5.43 2.13
CA LEU A 171 -3.67 5.21 2.47
C LEU A 171 -3.33 5.76 3.85
N LEU A 172 -3.89 6.91 4.23
CA LEU A 172 -3.73 7.48 5.57
C LEU A 172 -4.29 6.53 6.64
N VAL A 173 -5.50 6.00 6.42
CA VAL A 173 -6.13 5.02 7.33
C VAL A 173 -5.28 3.76 7.43
N PHE A 174 -4.75 3.26 6.30
CA PHE A 174 -3.86 2.11 6.28
C PHE A 174 -2.53 2.38 7.01
N ALA A 175 -1.93 3.56 6.83
CA ALA A 175 -0.73 3.97 7.56
C ALA A 175 -0.98 4.00 9.08
N ILE A 176 -2.09 4.61 9.53
CA ILE A 176 -2.46 4.65 10.94
C ILE A 176 -2.65 3.24 11.49
N ALA A 177 -3.32 2.35 10.74
CA ALA A 177 -3.50 0.96 11.15
C ALA A 177 -2.16 0.22 11.29
N LEU A 178 -1.22 0.42 10.37
CA LEU A 178 0.14 -0.14 10.46
C LEU A 178 0.91 0.38 11.68
N LEU A 179 0.82 1.69 11.96
CA LEU A 179 1.46 2.30 13.13
C LEU A 179 0.87 1.78 14.44
N LEU A 180 -0.46 1.65 14.52
CA LEU A 180 -1.14 1.07 15.67
C LEU A 180 -0.75 -0.39 15.86
N HIS A 181 -0.73 -1.18 14.78
CA HIS A 181 -0.33 -2.58 14.80
C HIS A 181 1.11 -2.77 15.31
N GLY A 182 2.06 -1.98 14.80
CA GLY A 182 3.44 -2.02 15.28
C GLY A 182 3.56 -1.61 16.75
N ARG A 183 2.76 -0.65 17.22
CA ARG A 183 2.74 -0.22 18.62
C ARG A 183 2.13 -1.25 19.56
N THR A 184 1.00 -1.86 19.19
CA THR A 184 0.34 -2.88 20.03
C THR A 184 1.24 -4.10 20.20
N ALA A 185 1.85 -4.55 19.11
CA ALA A 185 2.79 -5.66 19.13
C ALA A 185 4.08 -5.36 19.95
N LEU A 186 4.54 -4.10 19.99
CA LEU A 186 5.61 -3.67 20.91
C LEU A 186 5.24 -3.81 22.38
N VAL A 187 4.02 -3.38 22.74
CA VAL A 187 3.56 -3.40 24.13
C VAL A 187 3.36 -4.85 24.60
N THR A 188 2.72 -5.69 23.79
CA THR A 188 2.50 -7.10 24.12
C THR A 188 3.81 -7.87 24.21
N GLY A 189 4.76 -7.65 23.30
CA GLY A 189 6.07 -8.32 23.34
C GLY A 189 6.94 -7.91 24.53
N ARG A 190 6.77 -6.67 25.05
CA ARG A 190 7.42 -6.26 26.31
C ARG A 190 6.76 -6.91 27.52
N ALA A 191 5.43 -6.92 27.57
CA ALA A 191 4.69 -7.55 28.66
C ALA A 191 5.00 -9.04 28.75
N HIS A 192 5.06 -9.74 27.62
CA HIS A 192 5.39 -11.17 27.58
C HIS A 192 6.79 -11.45 28.13
N ARG A 193 7.81 -10.72 27.65
CA ARG A 193 9.19 -10.85 28.16
C ARG A 193 9.30 -10.52 29.64
N PHE A 194 8.55 -9.54 30.12
CA PHE A 194 8.52 -9.20 31.54
C PHE A 194 7.91 -10.34 32.37
N ILE A 195 6.83 -10.95 31.90
CA ILE A 195 6.20 -12.11 32.54
C ILE A 195 7.13 -13.33 32.52
N GLU A 196 7.81 -13.59 31.40
CA GLU A 196 8.80 -14.68 31.29
C GLU A 196 9.98 -14.45 32.24
N ALA A 197 10.52 -13.23 32.28
CA ALA A 197 11.61 -12.89 33.20
C ALA A 197 11.19 -13.06 34.67
N TRP A 198 9.98 -12.59 35.03
CA TRP A 198 9.43 -12.77 36.36
C TRP A 198 9.26 -14.26 36.72
N ARG A 199 8.68 -15.07 35.82
CA ARG A 199 8.58 -16.53 36.03
C ARG A 199 9.93 -17.19 36.22
N SER A 200 10.91 -16.87 35.37
CA SER A 200 12.26 -17.43 35.49
C SER A 200 12.98 -17.03 36.78
N SER A 201 12.65 -15.86 37.36
CA SER A 201 13.19 -15.44 38.65
C SER A 201 12.51 -16.11 39.85
N THR A 202 11.27 -16.58 39.68
CA THR A 202 10.51 -17.27 40.73
C THR A 202 10.67 -18.78 40.68
N ASP A 203 11.07 -19.35 39.55
CA ASP A 203 11.29 -20.80 39.35
C ASP A 203 12.68 -21.29 39.84
N VAL A 204 13.30 -20.59 40.79
CA VAL A 204 14.52 -21.09 41.45
C VAL A 204 14.13 -22.13 42.50
N VAL A 205 14.21 -23.41 42.10
CA VAL A 205 14.17 -24.60 42.98
C VAL A 205 15.57 -25.16 43.13
#